data_AF-A0A8T1U826-F1
#
_entry.id   AF-A0A8T1U826-F1
#
_cell.length_a   1.000
_cell.length_b   1.000
_cell.length_c   1.000
_cell.angle_alpha   90.00
_cell.angle_beta   90.00
_cell.angle_gamma   90.00
#
_symmetry.space_group_name_H-M   'P 1'
#
loop_
_entity.id
_entity.type
_entity.pdbx_description
1 polymer ?
#
loop_
_entity_poly.entity_id
_entity_poly.type
_entity_poly.pdbx_seq_one_letter_code
_entity_poly.pdbx_strand_id
1 'polypeptide(L)'
;MRDSDLARVDSSCYLQARTKQLKSKFVDVEMFASLLFEKLPAIAGQLMASCDMFFFNEHYVVKPPRSHVEFRWHRDDDEQLAMCVHRDEIPPYVSAWCALDDVAEVNGALQFVSLDAFSGSDEENLKCHASEPVAAKAGDVLFFLSNVWHYSSSNESDGPRRG
;
A
#
# COMPACT_ATOMS: atom_id res chain seq x y z
N MET A 1 19.42 -10.65 -7.02
CA MET A 1 18.88 -9.31 -7.36
C MET A 1 20.02 -8.52 -7.98
N ARG A 2 19.84 -7.81 -9.10
CA ARG A 2 20.93 -7.02 -9.71
C ARG A 2 20.75 -5.57 -9.27
N ASP A 3 21.68 -5.08 -8.46
CA ASP A 3 21.64 -3.72 -7.89
C ASP A 3 21.72 -2.60 -8.94
N SER A 4 22.03 -2.94 -10.19
CA SER A 4 22.18 -2.02 -11.33
C SER A 4 20.96 -1.92 -12.25
N ASP A 5 19.79 -2.40 -11.84
CA ASP A 5 18.59 -2.28 -12.68
C ASP A 5 18.12 -0.81 -12.74
N LEU A 6 18.21 -0.20 -13.93
CA LEU A 6 17.82 1.19 -14.17
C LEU A 6 16.35 1.44 -13.83
N ALA A 7 15.49 0.42 -13.87
CA ALA A 7 14.09 0.54 -13.45
C ALA A 7 13.92 0.90 -11.95
N ARG A 8 14.97 0.83 -11.13
CA ARG A 8 14.94 1.24 -9.71
C ARG A 8 15.16 2.73 -9.49
N VAL A 9 15.71 3.45 -10.47
CA VAL A 9 16.14 4.85 -10.32
C VAL A 9 15.64 5.76 -11.44
N ASP A 10 15.10 5.21 -12.52
CA ASP A 10 14.60 5.93 -13.67
C ASP A 10 13.15 5.52 -13.98
N SER A 11 12.23 6.49 -13.93
CA SER A 11 10.79 6.26 -14.13
C SER A 11 10.46 5.77 -15.53
N SER A 12 11.20 6.20 -16.56
CA SER A 12 10.99 5.73 -17.93
C SER A 12 11.38 4.26 -18.06
N CYS A 13 12.49 3.86 -17.45
CA CYS A 13 12.93 2.46 -17.40
C CYS A 13 11.95 1.59 -16.61
N TYR A 14 11.42 2.10 -15.48
CA TYR A 14 10.37 1.42 -14.72
C TYR A 14 9.11 1.19 -15.56
N LEU A 15 8.58 2.22 -16.24
CA LEU A 15 7.39 2.11 -17.07
C LEU A 15 7.58 1.15 -18.25
N GLN A 16 8.77 1.12 -18.86
CA GLN A 16 9.11 0.14 -19.90
C GLN A 16 9.12 -1.30 -19.35
N ALA A 17 9.72 -1.51 -18.18
CA ALA A 17 9.70 -2.82 -17.52
C ALA A 17 8.27 -3.26 -17.17
N ARG A 18 7.46 -2.35 -16.64
CA ARG A 18 6.05 -2.58 -16.29
C ARG A 18 5.21 -2.93 -17.52
N THR A 19 5.36 -2.18 -18.60
CA THR A 19 4.64 -2.43 -19.87
C THR A 19 4.97 -3.80 -20.45
N LYS A 20 6.23 -4.27 -20.33
CA LYS A 20 6.61 -5.63 -20.76
C LYS A 20 5.93 -6.73 -19.95
N GLN A 21 5.64 -6.49 -18.67
CA GLN A 21 4.92 -7.43 -17.80
C GLN A 21 3.42 -7.47 -18.11
N LEU A 22 2.85 -6.31 -18.44
CA LEU A 22 1.45 -6.17 -18.80
C LEU A 22 1.24 -6.71 -20.23
N LYS A 23 0.70 -7.93 -20.36
CA LYS A 23 0.33 -8.53 -21.66
C LYS A 23 -0.81 -7.80 -22.40
N SER A 24 -1.22 -6.62 -21.93
CA SER A 24 -2.37 -5.86 -22.43
C SER A 24 -1.94 -4.86 -23.50
N LYS A 25 -2.74 -4.75 -24.57
CA LYS A 25 -2.56 -3.77 -25.64
C LYS A 25 -3.07 -2.36 -25.30
N PHE A 26 -3.72 -2.19 -24.15
CA PHE A 26 -4.44 -0.98 -23.76
C PHE A 26 -4.03 -0.48 -22.37
N VAL A 27 -2.73 -0.44 -22.10
CA VAL A 27 -2.24 0.26 -20.90
C VAL A 27 -2.11 1.73 -21.26
N ASP A 28 -2.90 2.58 -20.62
CA ASP A 28 -2.68 4.03 -20.64
C ASP A 28 -1.46 4.33 -19.75
N VAL A 29 -0.28 4.20 -20.36
CA VAL A 29 1.01 4.40 -19.69
C VAL A 29 1.14 5.83 -19.21
N GLU A 30 0.53 6.80 -19.89
CA GLU A 30 0.56 8.21 -19.50
C GLU A 30 -0.24 8.44 -18.22
N MET A 31 -1.46 7.88 -18.14
CA MET A 31 -2.27 7.93 -16.91
C MET A 31 -1.54 7.27 -15.74
N PHE A 32 -0.97 6.07 -15.98
CA PHE A 32 -0.26 5.34 -14.94
C PHE A 32 0.99 6.07 -14.47
N ALA A 33 1.76 6.65 -15.39
CA ALA A 33 2.92 7.48 -15.07
C ALA A 33 2.53 8.73 -14.26
N SER A 34 1.49 9.45 -14.68
CA SER A 34 0.99 10.62 -13.96
C SER A 34 0.48 10.26 -12.57
N LEU A 35 -0.18 9.11 -12.41
CA LEU A 35 -0.64 8.66 -11.10
C LEU A 35 0.55 8.39 -10.15
N LEU A 36 1.51 7.57 -10.58
CA LEU A 36 2.62 7.11 -9.74
C LEU A 36 3.68 8.17 -9.46
N PHE A 37 4.00 9.01 -10.44
CA PHE A 37 5.15 9.92 -10.37
C PHE A 37 4.77 11.39 -10.21
N GLU A 38 3.48 11.75 -10.29
CA GLU A 38 3.02 13.14 -10.14
C GLU A 38 1.94 13.27 -9.06
N LYS A 39 0.77 12.64 -9.25
CA LYS A 39 -0.42 12.90 -8.42
C LYS A 39 -0.29 12.34 -7.01
N LEU A 40 0.02 11.05 -6.87
CA LEU A 40 0.16 10.43 -5.55
C LEU A 40 1.33 11.03 -4.75
N PRO A 41 2.54 11.22 -5.33
CA PRO A 41 3.64 11.86 -4.62
C PRO A 41 3.34 13.32 -4.23
N ALA A 42 2.61 14.08 -5.05
CA ALA A 42 2.25 15.46 -4.70
C ALA A 42 1.33 15.52 -3.47
N ILE A 43 0.32 14.64 -3.39
CA ILE A 43 -0.57 14.56 -2.23
C ILE A 43 0.20 14.07 -1.00
N ALA A 44 1.00 13.01 -1.15
CA ALA A 44 1.86 12.48 -0.09
C ALA A 44 2.83 13.54 0.44
N GLY A 45 3.49 14.31 -0.44
CA GLY A 45 4.40 15.38 -0.06
C GLY A 45 3.72 16.49 0.74
N GLN A 46 2.48 16.85 0.38
CA GLN A 46 1.67 17.79 1.16
C GLN A 46 1.34 17.24 2.56
N LEU A 47 0.95 15.97 2.66
CA LEU A 47 0.65 15.32 3.95
C LEU A 47 1.88 15.19 4.84
N MET A 48 3.05 14.91 4.24
CA MET A 48 4.31 14.72 4.94
C MET A 48 5.11 16.00 5.15
N ALA A 49 4.61 17.15 4.68
CA ALA A 49 5.33 18.43 4.64
C ALA A 49 6.75 18.31 4.02
N SER A 50 6.87 17.51 2.95
CA SER A 50 8.13 17.24 2.25
C SER A 50 7.99 17.49 0.75
N CYS A 51 9.06 18.02 0.15
CA CYS A 51 9.14 18.26 -1.29
C CYS A 51 9.79 17.11 -2.06
N ASP A 52 10.51 16.22 -1.37
CA ASP A 52 11.33 15.17 -1.97
C ASP A 52 10.69 13.80 -1.72
N MET A 53 9.83 13.38 -2.64
CA MET A 53 9.16 12.08 -2.61
C MET A 53 9.78 11.15 -3.65
N PHE A 54 10.12 9.94 -3.22
CA PHE A 54 10.69 8.91 -4.10
C PHE A 54 9.77 7.69 -4.14
N PHE A 55 9.60 7.14 -5.34
CA PHE A 55 8.86 5.90 -5.53
C PHE A 55 9.69 4.72 -5.02
N PHE A 56 9.21 4.05 -3.98
CA PHE A 56 9.92 2.95 -3.32
C PHE A 56 9.48 1.58 -3.83
N ASN A 57 8.17 1.32 -3.81
CA ASN A 57 7.61 0.02 -4.14
C ASN A 57 6.16 0.16 -4.66
N GLU A 58 5.73 -0.80 -5.48
CA GLU A 58 4.34 -0.95 -5.94
C GLU A 58 3.93 -2.42 -5.85
N HIS A 59 2.79 -2.67 -5.21
CA HIS A 59 2.15 -3.97 -5.17
C HIS A 59 0.77 -3.88 -5.80
N TYR A 60 0.38 -4.92 -6.53
CA TYR A 60 -0.99 -5.13 -6.96
C TYR A 60 -1.57 -6.31 -6.18
N VAL A 61 -2.48 -6.02 -5.27
CA VAL A 61 -3.02 -6.97 -4.30
C VAL A 61 -4.44 -7.35 -4.72
N VAL A 62 -4.66 -8.65 -4.90
CA VAL A 62 -5.98 -9.21 -5.16
C VAL A 62 -6.38 -10.13 -4.02
N LYS A 63 -7.52 -9.86 -3.39
CA LYS A 63 -8.21 -10.84 -2.54
C LYS A 63 -9.28 -11.54 -3.37
N PRO A 64 -9.11 -12.84 -3.69
CA PRO A 64 -10.13 -13.59 -4.44
C PRO A 64 -11.47 -13.64 -3.70
N PRO A 65 -12.60 -13.81 -4.42
CA PRO A 65 -13.90 -13.97 -3.79
C PRO A 65 -13.94 -15.21 -2.90
N ARG A 66 -14.68 -15.12 -1.79
CA ARG A 66 -14.87 -16.19 -0.79
C ARG A 66 -13.57 -16.89 -0.40
N SER A 67 -12.54 -16.11 -0.08
CA SER A 67 -11.22 -16.63 0.26
C SER A 67 -10.79 -16.20 1.66
N HIS A 68 -10.16 -17.13 2.39
CA HIS A 68 -9.61 -16.89 3.72
C HIS A 68 -8.28 -16.11 3.71
N VAL A 69 -7.97 -15.40 2.62
CA VAL A 69 -6.74 -14.62 2.50
C VAL A 69 -6.91 -13.33 3.28
N GLU A 70 -6.23 -13.24 4.41
CA GLU A 70 -6.15 -12.05 5.24
C GLU A 70 -4.72 -11.50 5.29
N PHE A 71 -4.60 -10.21 5.59
CA PHE A 71 -3.35 -9.61 6.01
C PHE A 71 -3.45 -9.37 7.51
N ARG A 72 -2.71 -10.16 8.29
CA ARG A 72 -2.64 -10.08 9.76
C ARG A 72 -2.13 -8.70 10.19
N TRP A 73 -2.26 -8.39 11.48
CA TRP A 73 -1.71 -7.16 12.04
C TRP A 73 -0.21 -7.07 11.74
N HIS A 74 0.19 -6.05 11.01
CA HIS A 74 1.58 -5.79 10.65
C HIS A 74 1.85 -4.30 10.46
N ARG A 75 3.13 -3.97 10.32
CA ARG A 75 3.63 -2.67 9.88
C ARG A 75 4.44 -2.91 8.61
N ASP A 76 4.29 -2.04 7.61
CA ASP A 76 4.95 -2.24 6.34
C ASP A 76 6.48 -2.15 6.48
N ASP A 77 7.00 -1.32 7.38
CA ASP A 77 8.45 -1.21 7.59
C ASP A 77 9.08 -2.43 8.27
N ASP A 78 8.36 -3.11 9.16
CA ASP A 78 8.80 -4.38 9.75
C ASP A 78 9.07 -5.43 8.67
N GLU A 79 8.22 -5.48 7.64
CA GLU A 79 8.28 -6.47 6.57
C GLU A 79 9.24 -6.03 5.45
N GLN A 80 9.06 -4.82 4.91
CA GLN A 80 9.83 -4.35 3.74
C GLN A 80 11.28 -4.03 4.08
N LEU A 81 11.56 -3.63 5.33
CA LEU A 81 12.91 -3.29 5.81
C LEU A 81 13.49 -4.35 6.75
N ALA A 82 12.88 -5.53 6.86
CA ALA A 82 13.34 -6.63 7.72
C ALA A 82 14.84 -6.97 7.55
N MET A 83 15.33 -6.86 6.32
CA MET A 83 16.72 -7.17 5.96
C MET A 83 17.63 -5.93 5.90
N CYS A 84 17.12 -4.75 6.25
CA CYS A 84 17.89 -3.52 6.28
C CYS A 84 18.57 -3.33 7.64
N VAL A 85 19.91 -3.38 7.66
CA VAL A 85 20.72 -3.27 8.88
C VAL A 85 20.51 -1.92 9.61
N HIS A 86 20.16 -0.86 8.88
CA HIS A 86 19.96 0.49 9.42
C HIS A 86 18.48 0.89 9.43
N ARG A 87 17.55 -0.07 9.54
CA ARG A 87 16.11 0.21 9.50
C ARG A 87 15.65 1.26 10.51
N ASP A 88 16.29 1.31 11.68
CA ASP A 88 15.93 2.26 12.75
C ASP A 88 16.33 3.71 12.42
N GLU A 89 17.22 3.90 11.45
CA GLU A 89 17.65 5.21 10.95
C GLU A 89 16.79 5.70 9.77
N ILE A 90 15.94 4.83 9.22
CA ILE A 90 15.07 5.15 8.08
C ILE A 90 13.77 5.76 8.61
N PRO A 91 13.42 7.00 8.24
CA PRO A 91 12.15 7.59 8.62
C PRO A 91 10.98 6.79 8.00
N PRO A 92 9.81 6.73 8.66
CA PRO A 92 8.64 6.06 8.11
C PRO A 92 8.30 6.60 6.71
N TYR A 93 8.09 5.69 5.77
CA TYR A 93 7.57 6.04 4.45
C TYR A 93 6.04 6.05 4.46
N VAL A 94 5.44 6.59 3.41
CA VAL A 94 3.98 6.65 3.25
C VAL A 94 3.51 5.68 2.17
N SER A 95 2.53 4.86 2.52
CA SER A 95 1.82 3.97 1.61
C SER A 95 0.60 4.71 1.04
N ALA A 96 0.37 4.59 -0.27
CA ALA A 96 -0.82 5.10 -0.96
C ALA A 96 -1.64 3.92 -1.48
N TRP A 97 -2.56 3.41 -0.66
CA TRP A 97 -3.40 2.26 -1.02
C TRP A 97 -4.59 2.74 -1.85
N CYS A 98 -4.69 2.26 -3.09
CA CYS A 98 -5.70 2.70 -4.05
C CYS A 98 -6.78 1.63 -4.22
N ALA A 99 -8.02 1.93 -3.82
CA ALA A 99 -9.14 1.02 -3.99
C ALA A 99 -9.50 0.90 -5.49
N LEU A 100 -9.34 -0.28 -6.10
CA LEU A 100 -9.75 -0.52 -7.48
C LEU A 100 -11.15 -1.14 -7.59
N ASP A 101 -11.71 -1.55 -6.46
CA ASP A 101 -13.08 -2.02 -6.28
C ASP A 101 -13.70 -1.28 -5.09
N ASP A 102 -15.03 -1.25 -5.00
CA ASP A 102 -15.72 -0.82 -3.78
C ASP A 102 -15.34 -1.74 -2.63
N VAL A 103 -14.88 -1.15 -1.53
CA VAL A 103 -14.35 -1.85 -0.35
C VAL A 103 -15.19 -1.54 0.87
N ALA A 104 -15.56 -2.60 1.58
CA ALA A 104 -16.32 -2.60 2.80
C ALA A 104 -15.82 -3.74 3.71
N GLU A 105 -16.38 -3.85 4.92
CA GLU A 105 -16.02 -4.90 5.87
C GLU A 105 -16.06 -6.31 5.25
N VAL A 106 -17.12 -6.63 4.49
CA VAL A 106 -17.37 -7.96 3.91
C VAL A 106 -16.29 -8.44 2.92
N ASN A 107 -15.57 -7.52 2.26
CA ASN A 107 -14.54 -7.87 1.29
C ASN A 107 -13.12 -7.50 1.77
N GLY A 108 -12.95 -7.25 3.07
CA GLY A 108 -11.65 -7.02 3.69
C GLY A 108 -11.17 -5.59 3.58
N ALA A 109 -11.97 -4.64 4.06
CA ALA A 109 -11.53 -3.27 4.32
C ALA A 109 -10.34 -3.20 5.29
N LEU A 110 -9.55 -2.13 5.20
CA LEU A 110 -8.41 -1.90 6.09
C LEU A 110 -8.90 -1.41 7.46
N GLN A 111 -8.22 -1.86 8.51
CA GLN A 111 -8.34 -1.36 9.87
C GLN A 111 -6.97 -0.89 10.35
N PHE A 112 -6.94 0.14 11.19
CA PHE A 112 -5.72 0.77 11.66
C PHE A 112 -5.74 0.95 13.17
N VAL A 113 -4.58 0.90 13.81
CA VAL A 113 -4.41 1.36 15.19
C VAL A 113 -3.67 2.69 15.17
N SER A 114 -4.24 3.72 15.78
CA SER A 114 -3.60 5.03 15.87
C SER A 114 -2.27 4.94 16.63
N LEU A 115 -1.25 5.65 16.14
CA LEU A 115 0.06 5.74 16.80
C LEU A 115 -0.03 6.28 18.23
N ASP A 116 -1.02 7.13 18.51
CA ASP A 116 -1.25 7.70 19.84
C ASP A 116 -2.00 6.77 20.79
N ALA A 117 -2.66 5.74 20.25
CA ALA A 117 -3.53 4.86 21.04
C ALA A 117 -2.78 3.68 21.66
N PHE A 118 -1.86 3.06 20.90
CA PHE A 118 -1.14 1.88 21.36
C PHE A 118 0.14 1.66 20.55
N SER A 119 1.25 1.37 21.24
CA SER A 119 2.57 1.13 20.63
C SER A 119 3.08 -0.30 20.83
N GLY A 120 2.31 -1.17 21.47
CA GLY A 120 2.68 -2.58 21.64
C GLY A 120 2.40 -3.42 20.39
N SER A 121 2.71 -4.71 20.48
CA SER A 121 2.50 -5.69 19.39
C SER A 121 1.54 -6.82 19.78
N ASP A 122 0.89 -6.72 20.94
CA ASP A 122 -0.08 -7.72 21.40
C ASP A 122 -1.37 -7.65 20.58
N GLU A 123 -1.72 -8.73 19.88
CA GLU A 123 -2.85 -8.75 18.94
C GLU A 123 -4.20 -8.44 19.60
N GLU A 124 -4.44 -8.88 20.84
CA GLU A 124 -5.72 -8.62 21.52
C GLU A 124 -5.86 -7.13 21.84
N ASN A 125 -4.78 -6.47 22.29
CA ASN A 125 -4.77 -5.02 22.46
C ASN A 125 -4.91 -4.29 21.13
N LEU A 126 -4.25 -4.75 20.05
CA LEU A 126 -4.40 -4.15 18.72
C LEU A 126 -5.87 -4.16 18.27
N LYS A 127 -6.58 -5.28 18.45
CA LYS A 127 -8.02 -5.37 18.14
C LYS A 127 -8.86 -4.39 18.97
N CYS A 128 -8.55 -4.23 20.26
CA CYS A 128 -9.25 -3.29 21.14
C CYS A 128 -9.07 -1.82 20.74
N HIS A 129 -7.94 -1.49 20.12
CA HIS A 129 -7.61 -0.12 19.68
C HIS A 129 -7.78 0.10 18.18
N ALA A 130 -8.24 -0.92 17.45
CA ALA A 130 -8.46 -0.86 16.02
C ALA A 130 -9.59 0.13 15.68
N SER A 131 -9.42 0.85 14.58
CA SER A 131 -10.52 1.55 13.94
C SER A 131 -11.59 0.56 13.47
N GLU A 132 -12.80 1.08 13.26
CA GLU A 132 -13.76 0.42 12.39
C GLU A 132 -13.15 0.18 10.99
N PRO A 133 -13.60 -0.84 10.24
CA PRO A 133 -13.16 -1.06 8.87
C PRO A 133 -13.40 0.18 8.00
N VAL A 134 -12.33 0.68 7.37
CA VAL A 134 -12.37 1.90 6.56
C VAL A 134 -12.94 1.56 5.19
N ALA A 135 -14.22 1.86 4.99
CA ALA A 135 -14.86 1.74 3.69
C ALA A 135 -14.26 2.73 2.69
N ALA A 136 -14.09 2.28 1.45
CA ALA A 136 -13.52 3.05 0.35
C ALA A 136 -14.25 2.71 -0.94
N LYS A 137 -14.55 3.70 -1.78
CA LYS A 137 -15.10 3.49 -3.11
C LYS A 137 -13.99 3.23 -4.12
N ALA A 138 -14.32 2.56 -5.22
CA ALA A 138 -13.38 2.43 -6.32
C ALA A 138 -12.89 3.83 -6.77
N GLY A 139 -11.57 4.03 -6.76
CA GLY A 139 -10.90 5.30 -7.02
C GLY A 139 -10.47 6.08 -5.77
N ASP A 140 -10.94 5.71 -4.58
CA ASP A 140 -10.47 6.30 -3.32
C ASP A 140 -9.03 5.86 -3.02
N VAL A 141 -8.29 6.72 -2.32
CA VAL A 141 -6.91 6.47 -1.90
C VAL A 141 -6.79 6.69 -0.41
N LEU A 142 -6.24 5.70 0.30
CA LEU A 142 -5.89 5.78 1.70
C LEU A 142 -4.38 5.98 1.84
N PHE A 143 -3.98 7.04 2.56
CA PHE A 143 -2.59 7.28 2.90
C PHE A 143 -2.34 6.91 4.36
N PHE A 144 -1.29 6.14 4.63
CA PHE A 144 -0.87 5.78 5.98
C PHE A 144 0.64 5.57 6.07
N LEU A 145 1.19 5.76 7.26
CA LEU A 145 2.63 5.60 7.50
C LEU A 145 2.99 4.12 7.61
N SER A 146 4.21 3.78 7.20
CA SER A 146 4.75 2.41 7.21
C SER A 146 4.78 1.78 8.59
N ASN A 147 4.85 2.60 9.65
CA ASN A 147 4.93 2.17 11.04
C ASN A 147 3.55 2.07 11.73
N VAL A 148 2.46 2.30 11.00
CA VAL A 148 1.10 2.15 11.53
C VAL A 148 0.69 0.68 11.47
N TRP A 149 0.25 0.15 12.61
CA TRP A 149 -0.36 -1.17 12.66
C TRP A 149 -1.64 -1.17 11.84
N HIS A 150 -1.74 -2.11 10.91
CA HIS A 150 -2.92 -2.26 10.09
C HIS A 150 -3.23 -3.73 9.80
N TYR A 151 -4.51 -3.99 9.53
CA TYR A 151 -5.08 -5.31 9.31
C TYR A 151 -6.11 -5.27 8.19
N SER A 152 -6.29 -6.40 7.52
CA SER A 152 -7.32 -6.56 6.50
C SER A 152 -7.85 -7.99 6.49
N SER A 153 -9.12 -8.15 6.87
CA SER A 153 -9.82 -9.44 6.98
C SER A 153 -9.99 -10.16 5.64
N SER A 154 -10.44 -11.42 5.67
CA SER A 154 -10.75 -12.21 4.48
C SER A 154 -11.78 -11.53 3.57
N ASN A 155 -11.80 -11.95 2.29
CA ASN A 155 -12.83 -11.50 1.36
C ASN A 155 -13.94 -12.55 1.29
N GLU A 156 -15.07 -12.27 1.96
CA GLU A 156 -16.25 -13.15 2.01
C GLU A 156 -17.26 -12.84 0.88
N SER A 157 -17.00 -11.80 0.08
CA SER A 157 -17.87 -11.41 -1.02
C SER A 157 -17.71 -12.32 -2.26
N ASP A 158 -18.67 -12.20 -3.18
CA ASP A 158 -18.67 -12.94 -4.45
C ASP A 158 -17.75 -12.35 -5.52
N GLY A 159 -17.25 -11.13 -5.31
CA GLY A 159 -16.32 -10.43 -6.20
C GLY A 159 -14.89 -10.40 -5.67
N PRO A 160 -13.87 -10.26 -6.55
CA PRO A 160 -12.52 -9.97 -6.08
C PRO A 160 -12.46 -8.56 -5.46
N ARG A 161 -11.50 -8.34 -4.55
CA ARG A 161 -11.13 -7.01 -4.06
C ARG A 161 -9.69 -6.69 -4.47
N ARG A 162 -9.53 -5.71 -5.35
CA ARG A 162 -8.25 -5.27 -5.92
C ARG A 162 -7.83 -3.92 -5.32
N GLY A 163 -6.53 -3.77 -5.12
CA GLY A 163 -5.90 -2.52 -4.72
C GLY A 163 -4.41 -2.67 -4.56
#